data_AF-A0A448MQG8-F1
#
_entry.id   AF-A0A448MQG8-F1
#
_cell.length_a   1.000
_cell.length_b   1.000
_cell.length_c   1.000
_cell.angle_alpha   90.00
_cell.angle_beta   90.00
_cell.angle_gamma   90.00
#
_symmetry.space_group_name_H-M   'P 1'
#
loop_
_entity.id
_entity.type
_entity.pdbx_description
1 polymer ?
#
loop_
_entity_poly.entity_id
_entity_poly.type
_entity_poly.pdbx_seq_one_letter_code
_entity_poly.pdbx_strand_id
1 'polypeptide(L)'
;MVLVNIAFAGAEVVQEIGMDWLSQDITAKLSARAAQGIGVGLLTARLGIKAMEFCRPLAFQTAEKPKSSHIQKELLTTIKDVVLNKKVKEKERV
;
A
#
# COMPACT_ATOMS: atom_id res chain seq x y z
N MET A 1 -42.21 -17.08 23.81
CA MET A 1 -41.60 -17.26 22.47
C MET A 1 -41.44 -15.92 21.73
N VAL A 2 -40.81 -14.92 22.34
CA VAL A 2 -40.54 -13.61 21.70
C VAL A 2 -39.06 -13.26 21.87
N LEU A 3 -38.52 -13.50 23.08
CA LEU A 3 -37.09 -13.41 23.39
C LEU A 3 -36.22 -14.30 22.49
N VAL A 4 -36.69 -15.51 22.15
CA VAL A 4 -35.97 -16.45 21.28
C VAL A 4 -35.93 -15.95 19.83
N ASN A 5 -37.03 -15.38 19.31
CA ASN A 5 -37.06 -14.79 17.96
C ASN A 5 -36.19 -13.53 17.86
N ILE A 6 -36.16 -12.71 18.91
CA ILE A 6 -35.27 -11.54 18.98
C ILE A 6 -33.80 -11.97 19.03
N ALA A 7 -33.45 -13.00 19.80
CA ALA A 7 -32.09 -13.52 19.85
C ALA A 7 -31.65 -14.12 18.51
N PHE A 8 -32.54 -14.83 17.82
CA PHE A 8 -32.27 -15.41 16.50
C PHE A 8 -32.11 -14.34 15.42
N ALA A 9 -33.01 -13.35 15.39
CA ALA A 9 -32.90 -12.20 14.48
C ALA A 9 -31.68 -11.31 14.78
N GLY A 10 -31.32 -11.16 16.06
CA GLY A 10 -30.12 -10.43 16.48
C GLY A 10 -28.82 -11.13 16.08
N ALA A 11 -28.78 -12.47 16.11
CA ALA A 11 -27.62 -13.25 15.68
C ALA A 11 -27.40 -13.16 14.16
N GLU A 12 -28.48 -13.19 13.38
CA GLU A 12 -28.43 -13.07 11.91
C GLU A 12 -27.95 -11.67 11.48
N VAL A 13 -28.48 -10.61 12.10
CA VAL A 13 -28.07 -9.22 11.86
C VAL A 13 -26.60 -8.99 12.27
N VAL A 14 -26.13 -9.61 13.35
CA VAL A 14 -24.73 -9.50 13.78
C VAL A 14 -23.77 -10.26 12.85
N GLN A 15 -24.18 -11.40 12.29
CA GLN A 15 -23.34 -12.14 11.34
C GLN A 15 -23.19 -11.39 10.02
N GLU A 16 -24.27 -10.82 9.49
CA GLU A 16 -24.24 -10.10 8.21
C GLU A 16 -23.52 -8.74 8.34
N ILE A 17 -23.84 -7.94 9.36
CA ILE A 17 -23.21 -6.63 9.58
C ILE A 17 -21.77 -6.78 10.10
N GLY A 18 -21.51 -7.78 10.94
CA GLY A 18 -20.19 -8.00 11.53
C GLY A 18 -19.13 -8.41 10.50
N MET A 19 -19.51 -9.22 9.51
CA MET A 19 -18.59 -9.62 8.44
C MET A 19 -18.22 -8.47 7.50
N ASP A 20 -19.19 -7.63 7.13
CA ASP A 20 -18.94 -6.49 6.24
C ASP A 20 -18.11 -5.40 6.93
N TRP A 21 -18.41 -5.10 8.20
CA TRP A 21 -17.61 -4.15 8.98
C TRP A 21 -16.19 -4.65 9.23
N LEU A 22 -16.02 -5.94 9.54
CA LEU A 22 -14.70 -6.55 9.72
C LEU A 22 -13.89 -6.49 8.41
N SER A 23 -14.53 -6.79 7.28
CA SER A 23 -13.91 -6.70 5.95
C SER A 23 -13.47 -5.26 5.62
N GLN A 24 -14.31 -4.28 5.94
CA GLN A 24 -14.00 -2.87 5.74
C GLN A 24 -12.87 -2.39 6.65
N ASP A 25 -12.83 -2.76 7.93
CA ASP A 25 -11.76 -2.33 8.85
C ASP A 25 -10.39 -2.92 8.46
N ILE A 26 -10.35 -4.21 8.07
CA ILE A 26 -9.13 -4.86 7.58
C ILE A 26 -8.64 -4.17 6.30
N THR A 27 -9.55 -3.91 5.36
CA THR A 27 -9.23 -3.22 4.10
C THR A 27 -8.77 -1.79 4.36
N ALA A 28 -9.43 -1.06 5.26
CA ALA A 28 -9.10 0.31 5.62
C ALA A 28 -7.71 0.38 6.27
N LYS A 29 -7.42 -0.52 7.21
CA LYS A 29 -6.10 -0.58 7.86
C LYS A 29 -5.00 -0.95 6.88
N LEU A 30 -5.21 -1.96 6.03
CA LEU A 30 -4.24 -2.35 5.01
C LEU A 30 -3.96 -1.19 4.04
N SER A 31 -5.01 -0.53 3.55
CA SER A 31 -4.91 0.64 2.66
C SER A 31 -4.17 1.79 3.33
N ALA A 32 -4.50 2.11 4.58
CA ALA A 32 -3.83 3.16 5.34
C ALA A 32 -2.33 2.87 5.50
N ARG A 33 -1.95 1.61 5.79
CA ARG A 33 -0.54 1.21 5.91
C ARG A 33 0.19 1.26 4.56
N ALA A 34 -0.45 0.83 3.48
CA ALA A 34 0.11 0.93 2.14
C ALA A 34 0.31 2.40 1.72
N ALA A 35 -0.69 3.25 1.95
CA ALA A 35 -0.62 4.69 1.66
C ALA A 35 0.51 5.37 2.45
N GLN A 36 0.69 5.01 3.73
CA GLN A 36 1.81 5.50 4.54
C GLN A 36 3.17 5.06 3.98
N GLY A 37 3.32 3.78 3.64
CA GLY A 37 4.57 3.25 3.08
C GLY A 37 4.96 3.92 1.76
N ILE A 38 4.00 4.10 0.86
CA ILE A 38 4.21 4.78 -0.42
C ILE A 38 4.49 6.28 -0.23
N GLY A 39 3.72 6.94 0.64
CA GLY A 39 3.87 8.37 0.91
C GLY A 39 5.24 8.72 1.48
N VAL A 40 5.70 7.97 2.47
CA VAL A 40 7.04 8.14 3.06
C VAL A 40 8.12 7.77 2.04
N GLY A 41 7.97 6.66 1.31
CA GLY A 41 8.93 6.23 0.29
C GLY A 41 9.15 7.27 -0.81
N LEU A 42 8.09 7.95 -1.27
CA LEU A 42 8.20 9.02 -2.25
C LEU A 42 8.93 10.24 -1.69
N LEU A 43 8.62 10.65 -0.46
CA LEU A 43 9.31 11.77 0.20
C LEU A 43 10.80 11.47 0.40
N THR A 44 11.14 10.26 0.85
CA THR A 44 12.52 9.79 0.98
C THR A 44 13.25 9.80 -0.35
N ALA A 45 12.59 9.36 -1.43
CA ALA A 45 13.21 9.38 -2.76
C ALA A 45 13.49 10.82 -3.25
N ARG A 46 12.60 11.77 -2.94
CA ARG A 46 12.83 13.20 -3.22
C ARG A 46 14.01 13.77 -2.42
N LEU A 47 14.09 13.45 -1.14
CA LEU A 47 15.22 13.83 -0.29
C LEU A 47 16.53 13.21 -0.80
N GLY A 48 16.49 11.94 -1.22
CA GLY A 48 17.62 11.24 -1.83
C GLY A 48 18.15 11.94 -3.08
N ILE A 49 17.27 12.40 -3.98
CA ILE A 49 17.69 13.20 -5.14
C ILE A 49 18.43 14.47 -4.69
N LYS A 50 17.90 15.18 -3.69
CA LYS A 50 18.53 16.40 -3.18
C LYS A 50 19.87 16.15 -2.49
N ALA A 51 19.98 15.04 -1.75
CA ALA A 51 21.23 14.61 -1.16
C ALA A 51 22.25 14.24 -2.26
N MET A 52 21.82 13.58 -3.34
CA MET A 52 22.69 13.28 -4.48
C MET A 52 23.17 14.55 -5.20
N GLU A 53 22.31 15.57 -5.32
CA GLU A 53 22.70 16.91 -5.82
C GLU A 53 23.75 17.58 -4.92
N PHE A 54 23.65 17.43 -3.60
CA PHE A 54 24.54 18.07 -2.63
C PHE A 54 25.89 17.35 -2.47
N CYS A 55 25.89 16.01 -2.49
CA CYS A 55 27.10 15.20 -2.27
C CYS A 55 27.98 15.05 -3.53
N ARG A 56 27.52 15.50 -4.71
CA ARG A 56 28.29 15.36 -5.95
C ARG A 56 29.18 16.59 -6.20
N PRO A 57 30.49 16.42 -6.45
CA PRO A 57 31.42 17.53 -6.73
C PRO A 57 31.27 18.14 -8.14
N LEU A 58 30.49 17.53 -9.03
CA LEU A 58 30.26 17.95 -10.42
C LEU A 58 28.77 18.20 -10.65
N ALA A 59 28.43 19.31 -11.32
CA ALA A 59 27.06 19.67 -11.60
C ALA A 59 26.37 18.64 -12.53
N PHE A 60 25.09 18.34 -12.27
CA PHE A 60 24.30 17.45 -13.10
C PHE A 60 24.11 18.02 -14.50
N GLN A 61 24.47 17.25 -15.53
CA GLN A 61 24.05 17.54 -16.91
C GLN A 61 22.55 17.27 -17.05
N THR A 62 21.84 18.08 -17.85
CA THR A 62 20.37 18.02 -18.03
C THR A 62 19.84 16.62 -18.42
N ALA A 63 20.68 15.78 -19.03
CA ALA A 63 20.35 14.39 -19.39
C ALA A 63 20.52 13.37 -18.25
N GLU A 64 21.36 13.66 -17.24
CA GLU A 64 21.73 12.72 -16.16
C GLU A 64 20.97 13.01 -14.85
N LYS A 65 20.26 14.14 -14.77
CA LYS A 65 19.46 14.50 -13.60
C LYS A 65 18.29 13.52 -13.45
N PRO A 66 18.22 12.74 -12.34
CA PRO A 66 17.09 11.85 -12.10
C PRO A 66 15.82 12.71 -11.96
N LYS A 67 14.95 12.62 -12.96
CA LYS A 67 13.66 13.33 -12.94
C LYS A 67 12.78 12.67 -11.87
N SER A 68 12.14 13.48 -11.03
CA SER A 68 11.20 13.00 -10.01
C SER A 68 10.07 12.15 -10.59
N SER A 69 9.68 12.42 -11.84
CA SER A 69 8.70 11.63 -12.60
C SER A 69 9.21 10.24 -12.98
N HIS A 70 10.51 10.06 -13.22
CA HIS A 70 11.09 8.75 -13.49
C HIS A 70 11.11 7.90 -12.22
N ILE A 71 11.45 8.49 -11.07
CA ILE A 71 11.40 7.80 -9.77
C ILE A 71 9.97 7.35 -9.44
N GLN A 72 8.96 8.18 -9.68
CA GLN A 72 7.56 7.77 -9.47
C GLN A 72 7.17 6.58 -10.34
N LYS A 73 7.59 6.57 -11.62
CA LYS A 73 7.36 5.44 -12.53
C LYS A 73 8.08 4.18 -12.07
N GLU A 74 9.36 4.28 -11.74
CA GLU A 74 10.15 3.15 -11.23
C GLU A 74 9.63 2.62 -9.89
N LEU A 75 9.21 3.50 -8.98
CA LEU A 75 8.59 3.12 -7.72
C LEU A 75 7.29 2.34 -7.97
N LEU A 76 6.45 2.81 -8.88
CA LEU A 76 5.21 2.11 -9.25
C LEU A 76 5.49 0.77 -9.94
N THR A 77 6.47 0.68 -10.83
CA THR A 77 6.90 -0.58 -11.46
C THR A 77 7.42 -1.55 -10.42
N THR A 78 8.28 -1.10 -9.50
CA THR A 78 8.85 -1.94 -8.44
C THR A 78 7.79 -2.40 -7.46
N ILE A 79 6.85 -1.53 -7.06
CA ILE A 79 5.71 -1.94 -6.22
C ILE A 79 4.85 -2.95 -6.96
N LYS A 80 4.57 -2.73 -8.24
CA LYS A 80 3.82 -3.67 -9.08
C LYS A 80 4.52 -5.02 -9.15
N ASP A 81 5.84 -5.05 -9.36
CA ASP A 81 6.62 -6.29 -9.40
C ASP A 81 6.68 -6.97 -8.02
N VAL A 82 6.93 -6.25 -6.93
CA VAL A 82 6.96 -6.84 -5.59
C VAL A 82 5.58 -7.37 -5.18
N VAL A 83 4.49 -6.67 -5.51
CA VAL A 83 3.12 -7.11 -5.16
C VAL A 83 2.67 -8.27 -6.06
N LEU A 84 2.93 -8.21 -7.38
CA LEU A 84 2.52 -9.26 -8.32
C LEU A 84 3.41 -10.50 -8.25
N ASN A 85 4.74 -10.33 -8.17
CA ASN A 85 5.69 -11.44 -8.11
C ASN A 85 5.64 -12.18 -6.76
N LYS A 86 5.31 -11.49 -5.66
CA LYS A 86 5.06 -12.15 -4.38
C LYS A 86 3.82 -13.06 -4.42
N LYS A 87 2.78 -12.71 -5.20
CA LYS A 87 1.64 -13.62 -5.44
C LYS A 87 2.03 -14.86 -6.25
N VAL A 88 3.03 -14.77 -7.15
CA VAL A 88 3.52 -15.92 -7.93
C VAL A 88 4.29 -16.90 -7.04
N LYS A 89 5.15 -16.40 -6.13
CA LYS A 89 5.89 -17.27 -5.19
C LYS A 89 5.03 -17.92 -4.10
N GLU A 90 3.87 -17.37 -3.76
CA GLU A 90 2.96 -17.97 -2.77
C GLU A 90 2.05 -19.04 -3.38
N LYS A 91 1.69 -18.91 -4.67
CA LYS A 91 0.89 -19.91 -5.40
C LYS A 91 1.69 -21.17 -5.80
N GLU A 92 3.02 -21.10 -5.81
CA GLU A 92 3.91 -22.25 -6.10
C GLU A 92 4.30 -23.04 -4.84
N ARG A 93 3.92 -22.57 -3.64
CA ARG A 93 4.16 -23.24 -2.35
C ARG A 93 2.88 -23.80 -1.69
N VAL A 94 1.79 -23.93 -2.44
CA VAL A 94 0.53 -24.61 -2.04
C VAL A 94 0.23 -25.74 -2.99
#